data_AF-A0A849IH66-F1
#
_entry.id   AF-A0A849IH66-F1
#
_cell.length_a   1.000
_cell.length_b   1.000
_cell.length_c   1.000
_cell.angle_alpha   90.00
_cell.angle_beta   90.00
_cell.angle_gamma   90.00
#
_symmetry.space_group_name_H-M   'P 1'
#
loop_
_entity.id
_entity.type
_entity.pdbx_description
1 polymer ?
#
loop_
_entity_poly.entity_id
_entity_poly.type
_entity_poly.pdbx_seq_one_letter_code
_entity_poly.pdbx_strand_id
1 'polypeptide(L)'
;MDAASQDLEDSNTEEEWMELDDFLMSEAVSDKTMSLDMLDGYMTAIVVGPTSLPATSWYPGIWGDREEDAPAFASMEEAKRIMGLIIGHYNGIIRSIELDPDTHAPFFDYYQDESGEHVDGELWAYGFMRGLDLNRQDWQALFDDPRGLEWMEPIRLLGSEELSEEEYARMDIPEEREKLTLQIPDCLAAIYRFWLPYREAIRELDLARTYQREHPKIGRNDPCPCGSGKKFKKCCGKASILH
;
A
#
# COMPACT_ATOMS: atom_id res chain seq x y z
N MET A 1 -10.74 22.88 -15.62
CA MET A 1 -9.59 22.33 -14.89
C MET A 1 -9.75 20.84 -14.98
N ASP A 2 -8.87 20.20 -15.75
CA ASP A 2 -8.93 18.77 -16.02
C ASP A 2 -8.55 17.99 -14.76
N ALA A 3 -9.13 16.80 -14.58
CA ALA A 3 -8.77 15.89 -13.48
C ALA A 3 -7.24 15.65 -13.47
N ALA A 4 -6.65 15.45 -14.65
CA ALA A 4 -5.20 15.32 -14.85
C ALA A 4 -4.35 16.50 -14.34
N SER A 5 -4.95 17.68 -14.16
CA SER A 5 -4.28 18.88 -13.63
C SER A 5 -4.36 18.98 -12.09
N GLN A 6 -5.36 18.34 -11.47
CA GLN A 6 -5.41 18.11 -10.03
C GLN A 6 -4.57 16.86 -9.65
N ASP A 7 -4.42 15.91 -10.57
CA ASP A 7 -3.74 14.63 -10.35
C ASP A 7 -2.21 14.75 -10.16
N LEU A 8 -1.61 15.89 -10.54
CA LEU A 8 -0.20 16.23 -10.29
C LEU A 8 0.03 17.00 -8.97
N GLU A 9 -1.03 17.42 -8.27
CA GLU A 9 -0.93 18.23 -7.04
C GLU A 9 -0.71 17.40 -5.76
N ASP A 10 -0.96 16.08 -5.79
CA ASP A 10 -0.95 15.23 -4.59
C ASP A 10 0.30 14.34 -4.44
N SER A 11 1.30 14.46 -5.31
CA SER A 11 2.61 13.79 -5.16
C SER A 11 3.62 14.77 -4.61
N ASN A 12 4.43 14.33 -3.63
CA ASN A 12 5.49 15.15 -3.09
C ASN A 12 6.44 15.61 -4.20
N THR A 13 6.78 16.89 -4.18
CA THR A 13 7.83 17.48 -5.01
C THR A 13 9.22 17.09 -4.50
N GLU A 14 10.29 17.23 -5.31
CA GLU A 14 11.67 16.92 -4.88
C GLU A 14 12.05 17.64 -3.58
N GLU A 15 11.66 18.90 -3.42
CA GLU A 15 11.88 19.68 -2.18
C GLU A 15 11.16 19.06 -0.97
N GLU A 16 9.96 18.53 -1.18
CA GLU A 16 9.15 17.87 -0.14
C GLU A 16 9.70 16.49 0.23
N TRP A 17 10.30 15.79 -0.73
CA TRP A 17 11.03 14.55 -0.47
C TRP A 17 12.27 14.80 0.37
N MET A 18 13.06 15.83 0.02
CA MET A 18 14.22 16.24 0.82
C MET A 18 13.82 16.67 2.22
N GLU A 19 12.72 17.43 2.37
CA GLU A 19 12.21 17.83 3.69
C GLU A 19 11.83 16.62 4.55
N LEU A 20 11.18 15.61 3.96
CA LEU A 20 10.83 14.39 4.67
C LEU A 20 12.09 13.60 5.05
N ASP A 21 13.04 13.43 4.14
CA ASP A 21 14.29 12.70 4.38
C ASP A 21 15.11 13.36 5.49
N ASP A 22 15.29 14.68 5.44
CA ASP A 22 15.97 15.46 6.47
C ASP A 22 15.33 15.25 7.86
N PHE A 23 14.00 15.17 7.92
CA PHE A 23 13.29 14.91 9.17
C PHE A 23 13.50 13.48 9.68
N LEU A 24 13.39 12.48 8.79
CA LEU A 24 13.56 11.05 9.12
C LEU A 24 15.00 10.72 9.59
N MET A 25 15.96 11.58 9.26
CA MET A 25 17.37 11.45 9.67
C MET A 25 17.78 12.41 10.80
N SER A 26 16.83 13.16 11.37
CA SER A 26 17.09 14.17 12.40
C SER A 26 17.18 13.59 13.82
N GLU A 27 17.68 14.39 14.76
CA GLU A 27 17.66 14.04 16.19
C GLU A 27 16.24 14.00 16.81
N ALA A 28 15.21 14.40 16.06
CA ALA A 28 13.82 14.35 16.52
C ALA A 28 13.23 12.94 16.51
N VAL A 29 13.90 11.97 15.86
CA VAL A 29 13.42 10.60 15.70
C VAL A 29 14.41 9.58 16.26
N SER A 30 13.94 8.36 16.53
CA SER A 30 14.79 7.28 17.07
C SER A 30 15.63 6.58 15.99
N ASP A 31 16.63 5.78 16.40
CA ASP A 31 17.40 4.91 15.51
C ASP A 31 16.58 3.75 14.91
N LYS A 32 15.30 3.61 15.30
CA LYS A 32 14.35 2.63 14.74
C LYS A 32 13.49 3.19 13.63
N THR A 33 13.58 4.49 13.40
CA THR A 33 12.83 5.18 12.35
C THR A 33 13.27 4.69 10.99
N MET A 34 12.31 4.42 10.11
CA MET A 34 12.60 4.08 8.72
C MET A 34 13.24 5.28 8.01
N SER A 35 14.31 5.03 7.27
CA SER A 35 14.77 5.95 6.22
C SER A 35 13.77 6.01 5.07
N LEU A 36 13.95 6.95 4.17
CA LEU A 36 12.99 7.22 3.10
C LEU A 36 12.76 6.03 2.15
N ASP A 37 13.83 5.32 1.79
CA ASP A 37 13.80 4.09 0.99
C ASP A 37 13.12 2.91 1.72
N MET A 38 13.42 2.71 3.01
CA MET A 38 12.70 1.74 3.85
C MET A 38 11.20 2.07 3.92
N LEU A 39 10.86 3.36 4.06
CA LEU A 39 9.48 3.83 4.13
C LEU A 39 8.73 3.55 2.81
N ASP A 40 9.36 3.81 1.67
CA ASP A 40 8.80 3.54 0.33
C ASP A 40 8.51 2.04 0.16
N GLY A 41 9.45 1.16 0.54
CA GLY A 41 9.24 -0.29 0.49
C GLY A 41 8.14 -0.77 1.43
N TYR A 42 8.13 -0.25 2.66
CA TYR A 42 7.09 -0.54 3.66
C TYR A 42 5.70 -0.21 3.17
N MET A 43 5.53 1.00 2.61
CA MET A 43 4.28 1.44 2.03
C MET A 43 3.90 0.64 0.78
N THR A 44 4.87 0.33 -0.07
CA THR A 44 4.64 -0.45 -1.28
C THR A 44 4.09 -1.83 -0.96
N ALA A 45 4.61 -2.52 0.06
CA ALA A 45 4.07 -3.80 0.51
C ALA A 45 2.58 -3.70 0.92
N ILE A 46 2.22 -2.62 1.63
CA ILE A 46 0.83 -2.36 2.04
C ILE A 46 -0.07 -2.13 0.82
N VAL A 47 0.43 -1.43 -0.21
CA VAL A 47 -0.34 -1.10 -1.42
C VAL A 47 -0.49 -2.28 -2.37
N VAL A 48 0.56 -3.05 -2.62
CA VAL A 48 0.49 -4.23 -3.51
C VAL A 48 -0.13 -5.46 -2.84
N GLY A 49 -0.19 -5.45 -1.51
CA GLY A 49 -0.65 -6.56 -0.70
C GLY A 49 -2.14 -6.90 -0.82
N PRO A 50 -2.55 -7.99 -0.14
CA PRO A 50 -3.90 -8.56 -0.25
C PRO A 50 -5.00 -7.70 0.38
N THR A 51 -4.67 -6.95 1.44
CA THR A 51 -5.66 -6.32 2.33
C THR A 51 -5.34 -4.85 2.53
N SER A 52 -6.34 -3.98 2.38
CA SER A 52 -6.21 -2.56 2.72
C SER A 52 -6.14 -2.39 4.25
N LEU A 53 -5.11 -1.68 4.72
CA LEU A 53 -4.90 -1.43 6.15
C LEU A 53 -5.31 0.00 6.54
N PRO A 54 -5.96 0.21 7.69
CA PRO A 54 -6.16 1.55 8.22
C PRO A 54 -4.83 2.15 8.67
N ALA A 55 -4.66 3.47 8.52
CA ALA A 55 -3.43 4.18 8.91
C ALA A 55 -2.96 3.87 10.34
N THR A 56 -3.89 3.68 11.28
CA THR A 56 -3.58 3.33 12.66
C THR A 56 -2.84 2.00 12.84
N SER A 57 -2.90 1.10 11.85
CA SER A 57 -2.24 -0.20 11.89
C SER A 57 -0.80 -0.19 11.37
N TRP A 58 -0.42 0.79 10.55
CA TRP A 58 0.91 0.84 9.93
C TRP A 58 1.71 2.11 10.28
N TYR A 59 1.05 3.24 10.52
CA TYR A 59 1.72 4.50 10.78
C TYR A 59 2.69 4.47 11.99
N PRO A 60 2.37 3.81 13.12
CA PRO A 60 3.32 3.70 14.24
C PRO A 60 4.62 2.98 13.85
N GLY A 61 4.55 1.96 12.98
CA GLY A 61 5.69 1.12 12.60
C GLY A 61 6.80 1.87 11.86
N ILE A 62 6.48 3.05 11.28
CA ILE A 62 7.46 3.96 10.66
C ILE A 62 8.52 4.40 11.67
N TRP A 63 8.09 4.67 12.90
CA TRP A 63 8.93 5.26 13.95
C TRP A 63 9.64 4.19 14.78
N GLY A 64 8.97 3.06 15.00
CA GLY A 64 9.46 1.94 15.79
C GLY A 64 8.32 1.14 16.44
N ASP A 65 8.67 0.12 17.21
CA ASP A 65 7.69 -0.80 17.82
C ASP A 65 7.23 -0.33 19.22
N ARG A 66 7.88 0.69 19.79
CA ARG A 66 7.61 1.18 21.14
C ARG A 66 7.11 2.62 21.12
N GLU A 67 6.37 2.99 22.16
CA GLU A 67 5.87 4.37 22.34
C GLU A 67 7.02 5.38 22.48
N GLU A 68 8.17 4.95 23.01
CA GLU A 68 9.39 5.77 23.14
C GLU A 68 10.07 6.07 21.80
N ASP A 69 9.76 5.31 20.75
CA ASP A 69 10.32 5.52 19.41
C ASP A 69 9.57 6.63 18.64
N ALA A 70 8.45 7.12 19.18
CA ALA A 70 7.64 8.15 18.54
C ALA A 70 8.43 9.46 18.36
N PRO A 71 8.22 10.16 17.22
CA PRO A 71 8.96 11.37 16.89
C PRO A 71 8.66 12.50 17.87
N ALA A 72 9.71 13.19 18.31
CA ALA A 72 9.66 14.36 19.17
C ALA A 72 9.47 15.64 18.34
N PHE A 73 8.28 15.81 17.76
CA PHE A 73 7.95 17.01 16.97
C PHE A 73 8.11 18.30 17.80
N ALA A 74 8.77 19.30 17.22
CA ALA A 74 8.95 20.62 17.78
C ALA A 74 7.61 21.37 17.92
N SER A 75 6.64 21.07 17.07
CA SER A 75 5.29 21.66 17.15
C SER A 75 4.22 20.80 16.49
N MET A 76 2.95 21.13 16.76
CA MET A 76 1.81 20.52 16.09
C MET A 76 1.78 20.81 14.57
N GLU A 77 2.35 21.93 14.12
CA GLU A 77 2.40 22.26 12.69
C GLU A 77 3.46 21.43 11.96
N GLU A 78 4.60 21.19 12.60
CA GLU A 78 5.61 20.25 12.08
C GLU A 78 5.05 18.83 12.01
N ALA A 79 4.37 18.37 13.07
CA ALA A 79 3.71 17.06 13.09
C ALA A 79 2.73 16.89 11.92
N LYS A 80 1.89 17.90 11.66
CA LYS A 80 0.96 17.90 10.52
C LYS A 80 1.69 17.91 9.18
N ARG A 81 2.78 18.68 9.05
CA ARG A 81 3.56 18.78 7.81
C ARG A 81 4.18 17.43 7.46
N ILE A 82 4.92 16.84 8.39
CA ILE A 82 5.57 15.53 8.20
C ILE A 82 4.54 14.43 7.95
N MET A 83 3.44 14.40 8.71
CA MET A 83 2.35 13.47 8.45
C MET A 83 1.75 13.66 7.05
N GLY A 84 1.57 14.91 6.61
CA GLY A 84 1.11 15.23 5.26
C GLY A 84 2.05 14.69 4.18
N LEU A 85 3.36 14.85 4.36
CA LEU A 85 4.38 14.33 3.43
C LEU A 85 4.36 12.79 3.35
N ILE A 86 4.26 12.11 4.50
CA ILE A 86 4.17 10.65 4.58
C ILE A 86 2.89 10.15 3.87
N ILE A 87 1.74 10.78 4.11
CA ILE A 87 0.48 10.42 3.46
C ILE A 87 0.50 10.77 1.96
N GLY A 88 1.09 11.89 1.58
CA GLY A 88 1.28 12.29 0.18
C GLY A 88 2.11 11.24 -0.58
N HIS A 89 3.18 10.77 0.04
CA HIS A 89 4.01 9.69 -0.50
C HIS A 89 3.23 8.38 -0.66
N TYR A 90 2.54 7.92 0.39
CA TYR A 90 1.68 6.73 0.35
C TYR A 90 0.63 6.79 -0.78
N ASN A 91 -0.05 7.93 -0.92
CA ASN A 91 -1.03 8.13 -1.98
C ASN A 91 -0.38 8.19 -3.37
N GLY A 92 0.85 8.69 -3.47
CA GLY A 92 1.66 8.64 -4.70
C GLY A 92 1.93 7.21 -5.17
N ILE A 93 2.33 6.33 -4.25
CA ILE A 93 2.53 4.90 -4.52
C ILE A 93 1.23 4.26 -5.00
N ILE A 94 0.10 4.48 -4.30
CA ILE A 94 -1.22 3.98 -4.71
C ILE A 94 -1.53 4.39 -6.15
N ARG A 95 -1.44 5.69 -6.46
CA ARG A 95 -1.76 6.19 -7.80
C ARG A 95 -0.85 5.61 -8.87
N SER A 96 0.45 5.53 -8.62
CA SER A 96 1.43 4.99 -9.57
C SER A 96 1.10 3.54 -9.92
N ILE A 97 0.84 2.72 -8.90
CA ILE A 97 0.55 1.30 -9.06
C ILE A 97 -0.84 1.06 -9.68
N GLU A 98 -1.86 1.83 -9.30
CA GLU A 98 -3.20 1.72 -9.88
C GLU A 98 -3.26 2.20 -11.34
N LEU A 99 -2.45 3.19 -11.71
CA LEU A 99 -2.37 3.70 -13.06
C LEU A 99 -1.73 2.68 -14.00
N ASP A 100 -0.51 2.25 -13.69
CA ASP A 100 0.19 1.19 -14.41
C ASP A 100 1.32 0.60 -13.55
N PRO A 101 1.12 -0.61 -13.01
CA PRO A 101 2.10 -1.22 -12.11
C PRO A 101 3.41 -1.58 -12.81
N ASP A 102 3.46 -1.71 -14.14
CA ASP A 102 4.72 -1.95 -14.87
C ASP A 102 5.61 -0.69 -14.95
N THR A 103 5.06 0.48 -14.65
CA THR A 103 5.77 1.76 -14.69
C THR A 103 6.11 2.31 -13.31
N HIS A 104 5.65 1.63 -12.26
CA HIS A 104 5.97 2.01 -10.90
C HIS A 104 7.48 1.85 -10.65
N ALA A 105 8.12 2.94 -10.22
CA ALA A 105 9.54 2.97 -9.89
C ALA A 105 9.69 3.07 -8.36
N PRO A 106 10.17 2.01 -7.70
CA PRO A 106 10.47 2.05 -6.27
C PRO A 106 11.59 3.05 -5.96
N PHE A 107 11.58 3.62 -4.75
CA PHE A 107 12.64 4.53 -4.30
C PHE A 107 13.85 3.73 -3.77
N PHE A 108 14.84 3.51 -4.63
CA PHE A 108 16.10 2.87 -4.28
C PHE A 108 17.20 3.89 -3.99
N ASP A 109 18.16 3.49 -3.15
CA ASP A 109 19.38 4.25 -2.94
C ASP A 109 20.41 3.93 -4.05
N TYR A 110 21.36 4.83 -4.23
CA TYR A 110 22.45 4.69 -5.21
C TYR A 110 23.78 4.96 -4.53
N TYR A 111 24.74 4.08 -4.78
CA TYR A 111 26.12 4.28 -4.32
C TYR A 111 27.09 4.28 -5.51
N GLN A 112 28.27 4.86 -5.28
CA GLN A 112 29.30 4.97 -6.31
C GLN A 112 30.59 4.30 -5.87
N ASP A 113 31.19 3.50 -6.75
CA ASP A 113 32.50 2.88 -6.55
C ASP A 113 33.43 3.06 -7.78
N GLU A 114 34.55 2.31 -7.83
CA GLU A 114 35.52 2.39 -8.94
C GLU A 114 34.96 1.90 -10.29
N SER A 115 33.88 1.12 -10.27
CA SER A 115 33.27 0.49 -11.44
C SER A 115 32.05 1.24 -11.97
N GLY A 116 31.37 2.04 -11.13
CA GLY A 116 30.25 2.87 -11.57
C GLY A 116 29.36 3.38 -10.45
N GLU A 117 28.19 3.88 -10.85
CA GLU A 117 27.04 4.08 -9.96
C GLU A 117 26.20 2.80 -10.00
N HIS A 118 25.76 2.35 -8.82
CA HIS A 118 25.03 1.10 -8.62
C HIS A 118 23.76 1.37 -7.82
N VAL A 119 22.71 0.60 -8.11
CA VAL A 119 21.43 0.69 -7.38
C VAL A 119 21.38 -0.31 -6.24
N ASP A 120 20.94 0.14 -5.07
CA ASP A 120 20.79 -0.67 -3.87
C ASP A 120 19.33 -0.70 -3.40
N GLY A 121 18.83 -1.91 -3.21
CA GLY A 121 17.45 -2.19 -2.82
C GLY A 121 17.34 -2.88 -1.46
N GLU A 122 18.43 -3.04 -0.70
CA GLU A 122 18.41 -3.78 0.58
C GLU A 122 17.47 -3.13 1.60
N LEU A 123 17.65 -1.83 1.86
CA LEU A 123 16.81 -1.09 2.81
C LEU A 123 15.35 -1.02 2.35
N TRP A 124 15.14 -0.77 1.06
CA TRP A 124 13.81 -0.82 0.46
C TRP A 124 13.14 -2.18 0.67
N ALA A 125 13.85 -3.27 0.37
CA ALA A 125 13.33 -4.62 0.51
C ALA A 125 13.07 -4.98 1.98
N TYR A 126 13.93 -4.54 2.89
CA TYR A 126 13.72 -4.69 4.33
C TYR A 126 12.44 -3.97 4.78
N GLY A 127 12.23 -2.73 4.33
CA GLY A 127 10.99 -2.00 4.52
C GLY A 127 9.77 -2.79 4.02
N PHE A 128 9.85 -3.31 2.80
CA PHE A 128 8.79 -4.15 2.21
C PHE A 128 8.47 -5.36 3.08
N MET A 129 9.49 -6.08 3.58
CA MET A 129 9.29 -7.22 4.46
C MET A 129 8.58 -6.83 5.76
N ARG A 130 8.93 -5.67 6.37
CA ARG A 130 8.21 -5.13 7.53
C ARG A 130 6.75 -4.79 7.22
N GLY A 131 6.47 -4.27 6.03
CA GLY A 131 5.10 -3.93 5.59
C GLY A 131 4.27 -5.19 5.35
N LEU A 132 4.90 -6.21 4.78
CA LEU A 132 4.32 -7.53 4.60
C LEU A 132 3.98 -8.18 5.95
N ASP A 133 4.86 -8.05 6.94
CA ASP A 133 4.71 -8.64 8.27
C ASP A 133 3.49 -8.13 9.04
N LEU A 134 3.00 -6.92 8.74
CA LEU A 134 1.79 -6.36 9.37
C LEU A 134 0.59 -7.31 9.32
N ASN A 135 0.43 -8.02 8.19
CA ASN A 135 -0.62 -9.00 7.97
C ASN A 135 -0.09 -10.23 7.23
N ARG A 136 1.06 -10.80 7.67
CA ARG A 136 1.71 -11.96 7.02
C ARG A 136 0.75 -13.10 6.67
N GLN A 137 -0.23 -13.39 7.52
CA GLN A 137 -1.18 -14.48 7.27
C GLN A 137 -2.01 -14.29 6.00
N ASP A 138 -2.33 -13.04 5.64
CA ASP A 138 -3.11 -12.75 4.43
C ASP A 138 -2.30 -13.02 3.16
N TRP A 139 -0.96 -13.03 3.25
CA TRP A 139 -0.06 -13.29 2.11
C TRP A 139 0.07 -14.78 1.75
N GLN A 140 -0.50 -15.68 2.55
CA GLN A 140 -0.30 -17.12 2.40
C GLN A 140 -0.65 -17.64 0.99
N ALA A 141 -1.69 -17.11 0.36
CA ALA A 141 -2.07 -17.55 -0.98
C ALA A 141 -1.00 -17.26 -2.04
N LEU A 142 -0.22 -16.17 -1.89
CA LEU A 142 0.93 -15.88 -2.75
C LEU A 142 2.07 -16.87 -2.46
N PHE A 143 2.33 -17.16 -1.19
CA PHE A 143 3.39 -18.11 -0.78
C PHE A 143 3.10 -19.56 -1.19
N ASP A 144 1.83 -19.92 -1.35
CA ASP A 144 1.42 -21.23 -1.84
C ASP A 144 1.52 -21.35 -3.38
N ASP A 145 1.67 -20.25 -4.12
CA ASP A 145 1.88 -20.25 -5.58
C ASP A 145 3.39 -20.26 -5.90
N PRO A 146 3.90 -21.25 -6.65
CA PRO A 146 5.31 -21.28 -7.04
C PRO A 146 5.81 -20.00 -7.72
N ARG A 147 4.96 -19.34 -8.52
CA ARG A 147 5.30 -18.06 -9.15
C ARG A 147 5.34 -16.93 -8.15
N GLY A 148 4.47 -16.98 -7.14
CA GLY A 148 4.48 -16.03 -6.03
C GLY A 148 5.78 -16.10 -5.23
N LEU A 149 6.31 -17.31 -5.02
CA LEU A 149 7.64 -17.52 -4.42
C LEU A 149 8.77 -16.95 -5.30
N GLU A 150 8.70 -17.16 -6.62
CA GLU A 150 9.68 -16.59 -7.57
C GLU A 150 9.67 -15.05 -7.54
N TRP A 151 8.49 -14.40 -7.55
CA TRP A 151 8.40 -12.94 -7.48
C TRP A 151 8.83 -12.38 -6.12
N MET A 152 8.62 -13.13 -5.04
CA MET A 152 9.03 -12.71 -3.70
C MET A 152 10.54 -12.91 -3.48
N GLU A 153 11.21 -13.76 -4.26
CA GLU A 153 12.60 -14.15 -4.01
C GLU A 153 13.56 -12.94 -3.94
N PRO A 154 13.58 -11.99 -4.91
CA PRO A 154 14.50 -10.86 -4.84
C PRO A 154 14.28 -10.01 -3.59
N ILE A 155 13.02 -9.73 -3.27
CA ILE A 155 12.63 -8.92 -2.11
C ILE A 155 13.00 -9.63 -0.81
N ARG A 156 12.75 -10.95 -0.72
CA ARG A 156 13.12 -11.73 0.47
C ARG A 156 14.62 -11.83 0.65
N LEU A 157 15.38 -12.08 -0.42
CA LEU A 157 16.83 -12.23 -0.31
C LEU A 157 17.51 -10.93 0.13
N LEU A 158 17.04 -9.79 -0.37
CA LEU A 158 17.57 -8.47 -0.02
C LEU A 158 17.08 -7.98 1.36
N GLY A 159 15.83 -8.28 1.72
CA GLY A 159 15.18 -7.68 2.89
C GLY A 159 15.01 -8.59 4.11
N SER A 160 15.40 -9.87 4.04
CA SER A 160 15.21 -10.82 5.14
C SER A 160 16.42 -10.87 6.07
N GLU A 161 16.16 -10.86 7.37
CA GLU A 161 17.16 -11.14 8.40
C GLU A 161 17.47 -12.65 8.54
N GLU A 162 16.65 -13.52 7.93
CA GLU A 162 16.74 -14.98 8.04
C GLU A 162 17.21 -15.59 6.71
N LEU A 163 18.51 -15.52 6.46
CA LEU A 163 19.17 -16.14 5.30
C LEU A 163 19.93 -17.41 5.69
N SER A 164 19.96 -18.39 4.80
CA SER A 164 20.92 -19.49 4.88
C SER A 164 22.35 -18.99 4.60
N GLU A 165 23.36 -19.76 5.02
CA GLU A 165 24.77 -19.44 4.75
C GLU A 165 25.07 -19.23 3.26
N GLU A 166 24.42 -20.01 2.39
CA GLU A 166 24.59 -19.93 0.94
C GLU A 166 23.97 -18.66 0.36
N GLU A 167 22.79 -18.25 0.86
CA GLU A 167 22.14 -17.01 0.48
C GLU A 167 22.89 -15.80 1.01
N TYR A 168 23.37 -15.84 2.26
CA TYR A 168 24.20 -14.79 2.82
C TYR A 168 25.48 -14.58 2.00
N ALA A 169 26.17 -15.67 1.65
CA ALA A 169 27.35 -15.58 0.78
C ALA A 169 27.04 -15.03 -0.63
N ARG A 170 25.82 -15.28 -1.15
CA ARG A 170 25.36 -14.69 -2.41
C ARG A 170 25.09 -13.20 -2.25
N MET A 171 24.48 -12.78 -1.15
CA MET A 171 24.16 -11.37 -0.87
C MET A 171 25.38 -10.55 -0.51
N ASP A 172 26.51 -11.16 -0.16
CA ASP A 172 27.78 -10.45 0.01
C ASP A 172 28.35 -9.91 -1.33
N ILE A 173 27.88 -10.44 -2.47
CA ILE A 173 28.32 -10.04 -3.81
C ILE A 173 27.51 -8.83 -4.31
N PRO A 174 28.12 -7.64 -4.48
CA PRO A 174 27.39 -6.43 -4.89
C PRO A 174 26.61 -6.58 -6.20
N GLU A 175 27.19 -7.22 -7.21
CA GLU A 175 26.55 -7.41 -8.51
C GLU A 175 25.32 -8.34 -8.44
N GLU A 176 25.30 -9.29 -7.50
CA GLU A 176 24.12 -10.12 -7.27
C GLU A 176 23.02 -9.32 -6.57
N ARG A 177 23.36 -8.45 -5.60
CA ARG A 177 22.39 -7.56 -4.96
C ARG A 177 21.76 -6.61 -5.98
N GLU A 178 22.58 -5.90 -6.75
CA GLU A 178 22.11 -4.98 -7.79
C GLU A 178 21.21 -5.69 -8.80
N LYS A 179 21.59 -6.89 -9.24
CA LYS A 179 20.76 -7.71 -10.14
C LYS A 179 19.41 -8.08 -9.54
N LEU A 180 19.34 -8.37 -8.23
CA LEU A 180 18.07 -8.62 -7.55
C LEU A 180 17.24 -7.34 -7.45
N THR A 181 17.87 -6.21 -7.11
CA THR A 181 17.21 -4.89 -7.03
C THR A 181 16.53 -4.53 -8.35
N LEU A 182 17.23 -4.74 -9.48
CA LEU A 182 16.70 -4.47 -10.82
C LEU A 182 15.52 -5.37 -11.22
N GLN A 183 15.27 -6.48 -10.53
CA GLN A 183 14.11 -7.36 -10.77
C GLN A 183 12.87 -6.95 -9.97
N ILE A 184 13.03 -6.13 -8.92
CA ILE A 184 11.93 -5.77 -8.02
C ILE A 184 10.74 -5.13 -8.75
N PRO A 185 10.90 -4.16 -9.68
CA PRO A 185 9.75 -3.54 -10.35
C PRO A 185 8.81 -4.54 -11.05
N ASP A 186 9.38 -5.47 -11.83
CA ASP A 186 8.63 -6.53 -12.50
C ASP A 186 7.94 -7.47 -11.49
N CYS A 187 8.61 -7.77 -10.38
CA CYS A 187 8.06 -8.58 -9.30
C CYS A 187 6.86 -7.90 -8.64
N LEU A 188 6.94 -6.60 -8.38
CA LEU A 188 5.84 -5.82 -7.79
C LEU A 188 4.62 -5.79 -8.71
N ALA A 189 4.85 -5.60 -10.02
CA ALA A 189 3.77 -5.62 -10.98
C ALA A 189 3.07 -6.98 -11.03
N ALA A 190 3.83 -8.07 -10.92
CA ALA A 190 3.27 -9.42 -10.84
C ALA A 190 2.50 -9.68 -9.53
N ILE A 191 3.06 -9.30 -8.38
CA ILE A 191 2.43 -9.42 -7.05
C ILE A 191 1.12 -8.62 -7.00
N TYR A 192 1.13 -7.37 -7.48
CA TYR A 192 -0.05 -6.53 -7.53
C TYR A 192 -1.18 -7.18 -8.33
N ARG A 193 -0.86 -7.70 -9.53
CA ARG A 193 -1.81 -8.38 -10.42
C ARG A 193 -2.32 -9.69 -9.83
N PHE A 194 -1.49 -10.42 -9.10
CA PHE A 194 -1.92 -11.62 -8.39
C PHE A 194 -3.04 -11.31 -7.40
N TRP A 195 -2.93 -10.21 -6.66
CA TRP A 195 -3.92 -9.81 -5.66
C TRP A 195 -5.11 -9.02 -6.21
N LEU A 196 -5.02 -8.48 -7.43
CA LEU A 196 -6.08 -7.66 -8.02
C LEU A 196 -7.46 -8.36 -8.04
N PRO A 197 -7.60 -9.62 -8.51
CA PRO A 197 -8.89 -10.33 -8.49
C PRO A 197 -9.43 -10.56 -7.07
N TYR A 198 -8.56 -10.77 -6.09
CA TYR A 198 -8.96 -10.95 -4.69
C TYR A 198 -9.52 -9.64 -4.11
N ARG A 199 -8.85 -8.52 -4.36
CA ARG A 199 -9.27 -7.20 -3.91
C ARG A 199 -10.57 -6.76 -4.56
N GLU A 200 -10.73 -7.02 -5.87
CA GLU A 200 -11.99 -6.79 -6.58
C GLU A 200 -13.15 -7.60 -5.97
N ALA A 201 -12.94 -8.90 -5.70
CA ALA A 201 -13.96 -9.76 -5.10
C ALA A 201 -14.37 -9.28 -3.70
N ILE A 202 -13.42 -8.88 -2.85
CA ILE A 202 -13.70 -8.35 -1.51
C ILE A 202 -14.50 -7.04 -1.62
N ARG A 203 -14.10 -6.14 -2.52
CA ARG A 203 -14.80 -4.87 -2.75
C ARG A 203 -16.23 -5.09 -3.22
N GLU A 204 -16.46 -6.04 -4.15
CA GLU A 204 -17.80 -6.41 -4.61
C GLU A 204 -18.66 -6.97 -3.47
N LEU A 205 -18.10 -7.82 -2.62
CA LEU A 205 -18.78 -8.37 -1.44
C LEU A 205 -19.18 -7.27 -0.46
N ASP A 206 -18.31 -6.31 -0.18
CA ASP A 206 -18.60 -5.20 0.73
C ASP A 206 -19.66 -4.24 0.17
N LEU A 207 -19.64 -3.97 -1.13
CA LEU A 207 -20.72 -3.23 -1.82
C LEU A 207 -22.06 -3.99 -1.73
N ALA A 208 -22.04 -5.32 -1.86
CA ALA A 208 -23.24 -6.13 -1.72
C ALA A 208 -23.78 -6.16 -0.28
N ARG A 209 -22.89 -6.17 0.73
CA ARG A 209 -23.26 -6.15 2.16
C ARG A 209 -23.84 -4.80 2.59
N THR A 210 -23.27 -3.71 2.11
CA THR A 210 -23.77 -2.34 2.37
C THR A 210 -25.13 -2.10 1.69
N TYR A 211 -25.41 -2.77 0.57
CA TYR A 211 -26.74 -2.83 -0.04
C TYR A 211 -27.66 -3.88 0.61
N GLN A 212 -27.85 -3.82 1.93
CA GLN A 212 -29.00 -4.48 2.56
C GLN A 212 -30.18 -3.51 2.57
N ARG A 213 -31.28 -3.85 1.88
CA ARG A 213 -32.52 -3.08 1.96
C ARG A 213 -32.96 -2.99 3.43
N GLU A 214 -32.99 -1.78 3.99
CA GLU A 214 -33.47 -1.51 5.36
C GLU A 214 -34.91 -1.99 5.59
N HIS A 215 -35.67 -2.17 4.51
CA HIS A 215 -37.05 -2.62 4.56
C HIS A 215 -37.22 -3.98 3.87
N PRO A 216 -37.99 -4.91 4.49
CA PRO A 216 -38.39 -6.15 3.85
C PRO A 216 -38.94 -5.88 2.45
N LYS A 217 -38.63 -6.76 1.50
CA LYS A 217 -39.19 -6.69 0.14
C LYS A 217 -40.72 -6.69 0.26
N ILE A 218 -41.35 -5.53 0.04
CA ILE A 218 -42.79 -5.42 0.18
C ILE A 218 -43.46 -6.25 -0.92
N GLY A 219 -44.24 -7.24 -0.50
CA GLY A 219 -44.96 -8.13 -1.40
C GLY A 219 -46.01 -7.34 -2.18
N ARG A 220 -46.27 -7.76 -3.42
CA ARG A 220 -47.25 -7.12 -4.31
C ARG A 220 -48.66 -7.03 -3.65
N ASN A 221 -48.99 -7.91 -2.72
CA ASN A 221 -50.26 -7.96 -2.00
C ASN A 221 -50.21 -7.40 -0.56
N ASP A 222 -49.06 -6.97 -0.07
CA ASP A 222 -48.89 -6.51 1.32
C ASP A 222 -49.48 -5.11 1.51
N PRO A 223 -49.81 -4.70 2.76
CA PRO A 223 -50.21 -3.33 3.05
C PRO A 223 -49.20 -2.31 2.55
N CYS A 224 -49.68 -1.26 1.88
CA CYS A 224 -48.84 -0.22 1.29
C CYS A 224 -48.27 0.69 2.38
N PRO A 225 -46.96 1.00 2.37
CA PRO A 225 -46.29 1.68 3.48
C PRO A 225 -46.60 3.18 3.54
N CYS A 226 -47.26 3.75 2.53
CA CYS A 226 -47.70 5.16 2.50
C CYS A 226 -48.90 5.47 3.41
N GLY A 227 -49.34 4.53 4.25
CA GLY A 227 -50.47 4.73 5.16
C GLY A 227 -51.87 4.69 4.52
N SER A 228 -51.98 4.36 3.22
CA SER A 228 -53.27 4.37 2.50
C SER A 228 -54.24 3.24 2.87
N GLY A 229 -53.80 2.23 3.62
CA GLY A 229 -54.56 1.02 3.93
C GLY A 229 -54.81 0.07 2.75
N LYS A 230 -54.27 0.35 1.56
CA LYS A 230 -54.44 -0.47 0.35
C LYS A 230 -53.29 -1.46 0.17
N LYS A 231 -53.50 -2.55 -0.60
CA LYS A 231 -52.40 -3.44 -1.04
C LYS A 231 -51.41 -2.69 -1.94
N PHE A 232 -50.11 -2.97 -1.83
CA PHE A 232 -49.03 -2.25 -2.54
C PHE A 232 -49.29 -2.13 -4.05
N LYS A 233 -49.68 -3.21 -4.74
CA LYS A 233 -50.01 -3.20 -6.19
C LYS A 233 -51.18 -2.33 -6.62
N LYS A 234 -52.04 -1.95 -5.67
CA LYS A 234 -53.22 -1.11 -5.91
C LYS A 234 -52.97 0.34 -5.50
N CYS A 235 -51.79 0.65 -4.95
CA CYS A 235 -51.38 1.96 -4.48
C CYS A 235 -50.02 2.33 -5.11
N CYS A 236 -48.95 2.47 -4.31
CA CYS A 236 -47.64 2.92 -4.79
C CYS A 236 -46.96 1.98 -5.80
N GLY A 237 -47.37 0.70 -5.84
CA GLY A 237 -46.89 -0.28 -6.81
C GLY A 237 -47.78 -0.43 -8.05
N LYS A 238 -48.71 0.50 -8.32
CA LYS A 238 -49.39 0.56 -9.62
C LYS A 238 -48.42 1.11 -10.66
N ALA A 239 -48.27 0.41 -11.79
CA ALA A 239 -47.67 1.02 -12.97
C ALA A 239 -48.53 2.24 -13.36
N SER A 240 -47.96 3.44 -13.28
CA SER A 240 -48.55 4.60 -13.93
C SER A 240 -48.60 4.29 -15.42
N ILE A 241 -49.80 4.14 -15.97
CA ILE A 241 -50.01 4.04 -17.40
C ILE A 241 -49.59 5.40 -17.97
N LEU A 242 -48.38 5.49 -18.51
CA LEU A 242 -48.02 6.54 -19.44
C LEU A 242 -48.80 6.22 -20.72
N HIS A 243 -49.85 7.01 -20.96
CA HIS A 243 -50.50 7.10 -22.26
C HIS A 243 -49.69 8.03 -23.17
#